data_AF-A0A3C0Z747-F1
#
_entry.id   AF-A0A3C0Z747-F1
#
_cell.length_a   1.000
_cell.length_b   1.000
_cell.length_c   1.000
_cell.angle_alpha   90.00
_cell.angle_beta   90.00
_cell.angle_gamma   90.00
#
_symmetry.space_group_name_H-M   'P 1'
#
loop_
_entity.id
_entity.type
_entity.pdbx_description
1 polymer ?
#
loop_
_entity_poly.entity_id
_entity_poly.type
_entity_poly.pdbx_seq_one_letter_code
_entity_poly.pdbx_strand_id
1 'polypeptide(L)'
;YTNGVSKSIAKQLKVSSVGSGYKVKATLLTNGQFNKVAGNGANTYDAKKLIEIQVDGKTASTDVNMEFGPFGSTSTAEASVLNKELDVKYIGKPLNEATVKELLGNGGKDTKAKYTIDVVYTIAAN
;
A
#
# COMPACT_ATOMS: atom_id res chain seq x y z
N TYR A 1 12.79 20.14 -3.88
CA TYR A 1 11.51 19.46 -4.10
C TYR A 1 11.80 18.11 -4.74
N THR A 2 11.68 17.03 -3.98
CA THR A 2 12.06 15.69 -4.45
C THR A 2 10.85 15.06 -5.12
N ASN A 3 10.97 14.68 -6.39
CA ASN A 3 9.93 13.97 -7.12
C ASN A 3 9.60 12.66 -6.36
N GLY A 4 8.30 12.36 -6.20
CA GLY A 4 7.85 11.18 -5.45
C GLY A 4 8.55 9.91 -5.92
N VAL A 5 9.05 9.12 -4.98
CA VAL A 5 9.69 7.83 -5.29
C VAL A 5 8.59 6.79 -5.49
N SER A 6 8.54 6.16 -6.66
CA SER A 6 7.66 5.03 -6.91
C SER A 6 8.47 3.73 -6.96
N LYS A 7 8.01 2.70 -6.25
CA LYS A 7 8.62 1.36 -6.32
C LYS A 7 7.52 0.36 -6.68
N SER A 8 7.61 -0.18 -7.89
CA SER A 8 6.79 -1.32 -8.28
C SER A 8 7.40 -2.59 -7.69
N ILE A 9 6.62 -3.38 -6.98
CA ILE A 9 7.03 -4.73 -6.54
C ILE A 9 6.25 -5.71 -7.41
N ALA A 10 6.85 -6.06 -8.55
CA ALA A 10 6.26 -7.01 -9.47
C ALA A 10 5.98 -8.35 -8.75
N LYS A 11 4.82 -8.95 -9.03
CA LYS A 11 4.46 -10.30 -8.55
C LYS A 11 4.40 -10.49 -7.02
N GLN A 12 4.20 -9.41 -6.26
CA GLN A 12 4.11 -9.53 -4.79
C GLN A 12 2.91 -10.37 -4.34
N LEU A 13 1.80 -10.31 -5.06
CA LEU A 13 0.63 -11.17 -4.83
C LEU A 13 0.53 -12.23 -5.92
N LYS A 14 1.03 -13.41 -5.61
CA LYS A 14 0.76 -14.61 -6.40
C LYS A 14 -0.58 -15.19 -5.96
N VAL A 15 -1.61 -14.89 -6.73
CA VAL A 15 -2.94 -15.42 -6.46
C VAL A 15 -3.08 -16.75 -7.18
N SER A 16 -2.81 -17.85 -6.48
CA SER A 16 -3.07 -19.19 -7.00
C SER A 16 -4.54 -19.52 -6.81
N SER A 17 -5.33 -19.38 -7.88
CA SER A 17 -6.73 -19.75 -7.96
C SER A 17 -7.71 -18.83 -7.20
N VAL A 18 -8.31 -17.91 -7.94
CA VAL A 18 -9.64 -17.37 -7.61
C VAL A 18 -10.52 -17.59 -8.82
N GLY A 19 -11.72 -18.15 -8.61
CA GLY A 19 -12.74 -18.25 -9.64
C GLY A 19 -13.12 -16.85 -10.17
N SER A 20 -13.84 -16.80 -11.29
CA SER A 20 -14.37 -15.54 -11.81
C SER A 20 -15.16 -14.80 -10.73
N GLY A 21 -14.82 -13.52 -10.49
CA GLY A 21 -15.50 -12.66 -9.52
C GLY A 21 -14.86 -12.67 -8.13
N TYR A 22 -13.81 -11.88 -7.92
CA TYR A 22 -13.16 -11.74 -6.62
C TYR A 22 -12.77 -10.31 -6.27
N LYS A 23 -12.53 -10.08 -4.99
CA LYS A 23 -12.02 -8.83 -4.41
C LYS A 23 -10.73 -9.09 -3.65
N VAL A 24 -9.84 -8.11 -3.69
CA VAL A 24 -8.66 -8.06 -2.84
C VAL A 24 -8.94 -7.05 -1.75
N LYS A 25 -8.91 -7.49 -0.51
CA LYS A 25 -8.92 -6.60 0.66
C LYS A 25 -7.50 -6.45 1.15
N ALA A 26 -7.08 -5.23 1.47
CA ALA A 26 -5.80 -4.97 2.10
C ALA A 26 -6.01 -4.22 3.40
N THR A 27 -5.37 -4.67 4.47
CA THR A 27 -5.42 -4.02 5.77
C THR A 27 -4.04 -3.51 6.14
N LEU A 28 -3.93 -2.22 6.42
CA LEU A 28 -2.71 -1.65 6.98
C LEU A 28 -2.63 -2.05 8.46
N LEU A 29 -1.53 -2.69 8.87
CA LEU A 29 -1.28 -2.97 10.27
C LEU A 29 -1.04 -1.67 11.06
N THR A 30 -1.04 -1.78 12.39
CA THR A 30 -0.86 -0.65 13.31
C THR A 30 -1.80 0.53 13.02
N ASN A 31 -3.06 0.22 12.68
CA ASN A 31 -4.12 1.19 12.39
C ASN A 31 -3.73 2.22 11.30
N GLY A 32 -3.00 1.78 10.26
CA GLY A 32 -2.63 2.67 9.16
C GLY A 32 -1.47 3.61 9.46
N GLN A 33 -0.70 3.36 10.51
CA GLN A 33 0.44 4.19 10.88
C GLN A 33 1.76 3.54 10.46
N PHE A 34 2.66 4.34 9.90
CA PHE A 34 4.07 4.04 9.84
C PHE A 34 4.67 4.07 11.24
N ASN A 35 5.52 3.09 11.54
CA ASN A 35 6.30 3.05 12.77
C ASN A 35 7.74 3.50 12.48
N LYS A 36 8.28 4.39 13.32
CA LYS A 36 9.67 4.82 13.21
C LYS A 36 10.60 3.69 13.64
N VAL A 37 11.53 3.34 12.76
CA VAL A 37 12.61 2.38 13.02
C VAL A 37 13.87 3.09 13.51
N ALA A 38 14.13 4.31 13.02
CA ALA A 38 15.30 5.10 13.41
C ALA A 38 15.09 6.60 13.10
N GLY A 39 15.79 7.47 13.84
CA GLY A 39 15.87 8.92 13.57
C GLY A 39 15.09 9.82 14.53
N ASN A 40 15.11 11.12 14.25
CA ASN A 40 14.63 12.19 15.13
C ASN A 40 13.19 12.68 14.82
N GLY A 41 12.56 12.18 13.75
CA GLY A 41 11.19 12.55 13.41
C GLY A 41 10.12 11.94 14.30
N ALA A 42 8.85 12.16 13.94
CA ALA A 42 7.68 11.62 14.64
C ALA A 42 7.78 10.09 14.84
N ASN A 43 7.35 9.57 16.00
CA ASN A 43 7.42 8.13 16.29
C ASN A 43 6.42 7.32 15.45
N THR A 44 5.27 7.91 15.16
CA THR A 44 4.28 7.36 14.24
C THR A 44 3.86 8.41 13.22
N TYR A 45 3.47 7.96 12.03
CA TYR A 45 3.00 8.84 10.96
C TYR A 45 1.89 8.19 10.16
N ASP A 46 0.85 8.94 9.82
CA ASP A 46 -0.28 8.40 9.05
C ASP A 46 0.16 7.97 7.64
N ALA A 47 0.03 6.69 7.33
CA ALA A 47 0.58 6.14 6.10
C ALA A 47 -0.11 6.65 4.86
N LYS A 48 -1.40 6.98 4.94
CA LYS A 48 -2.15 7.51 3.81
C LYS A 48 -1.67 8.87 3.33
N LYS A 49 -0.91 9.59 4.17
CA LYS A 49 -0.29 10.86 3.81
C LYS A 49 0.97 10.67 2.95
N LEU A 50 1.64 9.52 3.04
CA LEU A 50 2.90 9.28 2.33
C LEU A 50 2.81 8.26 1.21
N ILE A 51 1.86 7.33 1.26
CA ILE A 51 1.75 6.27 0.25
C ILE A 51 0.35 6.18 -0.35
N GLU A 52 0.31 5.72 -1.58
CA GLU A 52 -0.87 5.18 -2.26
C GLU A 52 -0.57 3.72 -2.66
N ILE A 53 -1.58 2.86 -2.55
CA ILE A 53 -1.49 1.45 -2.93
C ILE A 53 -2.39 1.19 -4.13
N GLN A 54 -1.84 0.53 -5.14
CA GLN A 54 -2.58 0.06 -6.30
C GLN A 54 -2.43 -1.46 -6.44
N VAL A 55 -3.52 -2.13 -6.80
CA VAL A 55 -3.55 -3.57 -7.10
C VAL A 55 -4.11 -3.76 -8.50
N ASP A 56 -3.30 -4.33 -9.41
CA ASP A 56 -3.66 -4.60 -10.81
C ASP A 56 -4.25 -3.36 -11.50
N GLY A 57 -3.62 -2.20 -11.27
CA GLY A 57 -4.03 -0.90 -11.82
C GLY A 57 -5.23 -0.24 -11.15
N LYS A 58 -5.90 -0.90 -10.19
CA LYS A 58 -6.97 -0.28 -9.40
C LYS A 58 -6.41 0.43 -8.17
N THR A 59 -6.81 1.67 -7.99
CA THR A 59 -6.53 2.46 -6.78
C THR A 59 -7.70 2.35 -5.82
N ALA A 60 -7.41 2.21 -4.53
CA ALA A 60 -8.38 2.40 -3.44
C ALA A 60 -7.91 3.59 -2.56
N SER A 61 -8.84 4.21 -1.82
CA SER A 61 -8.45 5.16 -0.78
C SER A 61 -7.55 4.44 0.21
N THR A 62 -6.34 4.95 0.42
CA THR A 62 -5.40 4.35 1.36
C THR A 62 -5.89 4.62 2.78
N ASP A 63 -6.71 3.74 3.31
CA ASP A 63 -7.18 3.76 4.69
C ASP A 63 -6.88 2.40 5.34
N VAL A 64 -7.22 2.25 6.62
CA VAL A 64 -6.90 1.02 7.39
C VAL A 64 -7.42 -0.24 6.67
N ASN A 65 -8.57 -0.15 6.02
CA ASN A 65 -9.15 -1.22 5.21
C ASN A 65 -9.37 -0.71 3.78
N MET A 66 -8.68 -1.33 2.83
CA MET A 66 -8.79 -1.08 1.41
C MET A 66 -9.48 -2.26 0.74
N GLU A 67 -10.32 -1.96 -0.25
CA GLU A 67 -10.92 -2.97 -1.11
C GLU A 67 -10.62 -2.63 -2.58
N PHE A 68 -10.12 -3.61 -3.32
CA PHE A 68 -9.81 -3.54 -4.74
C PHE A 68 -10.68 -4.57 -5.47
N GLY A 69 -11.40 -4.14 -6.51
CA GLY A 69 -12.23 -5.03 -7.30
C GLY A 69 -13.54 -4.40 -7.77
N PRO A 70 -14.47 -5.21 -8.30
CA PRO A 70 -14.33 -6.64 -8.56
C PRO A 70 -13.32 -6.93 -9.68
N PHE A 71 -12.66 -8.08 -9.66
CA PHE A 71 -11.81 -8.60 -10.73
C PHE A 71 -12.49 -9.83 -11.39
N GLY A 72 -12.57 -9.85 -12.72
CA GLY A 72 -13.32 -10.87 -13.49
C GLY A 72 -14.78 -10.50 -13.75
N SER A 73 -15.45 -11.26 -14.65
CA SER A 73 -16.69 -10.82 -15.31
C SER A 73 -18.01 -11.36 -14.76
N THR A 74 -18.06 -12.33 -13.83
CA THR A 74 -19.32 -12.92 -13.35
C THR A 74 -19.21 -13.48 -11.93
N SER A 75 -20.27 -13.27 -11.14
CA SER A 75 -20.35 -13.46 -9.68
C SER A 75 -20.80 -14.87 -9.27
N THR A 76 -20.14 -15.90 -9.77
CA THR A 76 -20.37 -17.28 -9.30
C THR A 76 -19.01 -17.90 -9.01
N ALA A 77 -18.83 -18.42 -7.79
CA ALA A 77 -17.61 -19.10 -7.35
C ALA A 77 -17.24 -20.33 -8.22
N GLU A 78 -18.13 -20.70 -9.13
CA GLU A 78 -17.93 -21.70 -10.16
C GLU A 78 -17.48 -21.01 -11.46
N ALA A 79 -16.19 -21.17 -11.78
CA ALA A 79 -15.61 -21.27 -13.13
C ALA A 79 -14.30 -20.48 -13.31
N SER A 80 -13.36 -21.18 -13.97
CA SER A 80 -12.05 -20.76 -14.46
C SER A 80 -11.01 -20.36 -13.42
N VAL A 81 -10.04 -21.27 -13.26
CA VAL A 81 -8.75 -21.05 -12.61
C VAL A 81 -7.97 -20.02 -13.42
N LEU A 82 -8.23 -18.73 -13.18
CA LEU A 82 -7.38 -17.69 -13.72
C LEU A 82 -6.16 -17.64 -12.80
N ASN A 83 -5.09 -18.36 -13.19
CA ASN A 83 -3.75 -18.16 -12.64
C ASN A 83 -3.25 -16.77 -13.07
N LYS A 84 -3.83 -15.72 -12.48
CA LYS A 84 -3.49 -14.33 -12.76
C LYS A 84 -2.62 -13.80 -11.63
N GLU A 85 -1.39 -13.44 -11.95
CA GLU A 85 -0.55 -12.67 -11.05
C GLU A 85 -1.14 -11.26 -10.93
N LEU A 86 -1.25 -10.73 -9.70
CA LEU A 86 -1.67 -9.35 -9.47
C LEU A 86 -0.45 -8.52 -9.07
N ASP A 87 -0.21 -7.46 -9.83
CA ASP A 87 0.83 -6.51 -9.49
C ASP A 87 0.36 -5.58 -8.37
N VAL A 88 1.23 -5.39 -7.38
CA VAL A 88 1.03 -4.42 -6.30
C VAL A 88 2.05 -3.30 -6.44
N LYS A 89 1.56 -2.07 -6.46
CA LYS A 89 2.39 -0.87 -6.57
C LYS A 89 2.21 0.01 -5.35
N TYR A 90 3.32 0.38 -4.72
CA TYR A 90 3.38 1.40 -3.68
C TYR A 90 3.93 2.69 -4.29
N ILE A 91 3.15 3.77 -4.19
CA ILE A 91 3.49 5.06 -4.76
C ILE A 91 3.72 6.04 -3.61
N GLY A 92 4.94 6.55 -3.49
CA GLY A 92 5.24 7.62 -2.55
C GLY A 92 4.64 8.94 -3.02
N LYS A 93 3.80 9.55 -2.18
CA LYS A 93 3.23 10.88 -2.42
C LYS A 93 4.33 11.95 -2.31
N PRO A 94 4.23 13.05 -3.08
CA PRO A 94 5.13 14.18 -2.93
C PRO A 94 5.09 14.71 -1.49
N LEU A 95 6.27 15.02 -0.94
CA LEU A 95 6.39 15.58 0.40
C LEU A 95 6.53 17.09 0.30
N ASN A 96 5.72 17.82 1.08
CA ASN A 96 5.91 19.24 1.28
C ASN A 96 6.90 19.50 2.44
N GLU A 97 7.34 20.75 2.60
CA GLU A 97 8.33 21.12 3.62
C GLU A 97 7.87 20.80 5.05
N ALA A 98 6.58 20.98 5.36
CA ALA A 98 6.03 20.67 6.67
C ALA A 98 6.12 19.16 6.98
N THR A 99 5.74 18.32 6.02
CA THR A 99 5.84 16.85 6.13
C THR A 99 7.30 16.41 6.29
N VAL A 100 8.23 17.00 5.55
CA VAL A 100 9.66 16.68 5.69
C VAL A 100 10.18 17.03 7.09
N LYS A 101 9.83 18.21 7.61
CA LYS A 101 10.19 18.61 8.99
C LYS A 101 9.61 17.66 10.04
N GLU A 102 8.38 17.22 9.86
CA GLU A 102 7.74 16.27 10.80
C GLU A 102 8.40 14.89 10.76
N LEU A 103 8.78 14.41 9.57
CA LEU A 103 9.43 13.11 9.38
C LEU A 103 10.91 13.10 9.76
N LEU A 104 11.62 14.21 9.64
CA LEU A 104 13.06 14.29 9.99
C LEU A 104 13.30 14.90 11.38
N GLY A 105 12.32 15.63 11.93
CA GLY A 105 12.48 16.42 13.14
C GLY A 105 13.33 17.68 12.91
N ASN A 106 13.81 18.30 14.00
CA ASN A 106 14.68 19.49 13.97
C ASN A 106 16.15 19.19 13.60
N GLY A 107 16.41 18.09 12.89
CA GLY A 107 17.76 17.69 12.55
C GLY A 107 18.34 18.45 11.36
N GLY A 108 19.68 18.57 11.30
CA GLY A 108 20.39 19.23 10.21
C GLY A 108 20.40 18.44 8.89
N LYS A 109 21.18 18.92 7.91
CA LYS A 109 21.25 18.43 6.51
C LYS A 109 21.49 16.91 6.32
N ASP A 110 21.98 16.21 7.35
CA ASP A 110 22.32 14.79 7.32
C ASP A 110 21.30 13.90 8.06
N THR A 111 20.16 14.48 8.45
CA THR A 111 19.15 13.77 9.25
C THR A 111 18.41 12.74 8.40
N LYS A 112 18.32 11.52 8.93
CA LYS A 112 17.64 10.40 8.32
C LYS A 112 16.55 9.91 9.28
N ALA A 113 15.40 9.58 8.72
CA ALA A 113 14.38 8.85 9.44
C ALA A 113 13.93 7.66 8.60
N LYS A 114 13.72 6.53 9.26
CA LYS A 114 13.27 5.28 8.63
C LYS A 114 11.93 4.90 9.21
N TYR A 115 10.97 4.66 8.33
CA TYR A 115 9.60 4.31 8.67
C TYR A 115 9.19 3.03 7.96
N THR A 116 8.42 2.17 8.63
CA THR A 116 7.90 0.91 8.06
C THR A 116 6.43 0.73 8.37
N ILE A 117 5.70 0.09 7.46
CA ILE A 117 4.33 -0.33 7.67
C ILE A 117 4.16 -1.72 7.04
N ASP A 118 3.34 -2.54 7.69
CA ASP A 118 3.00 -3.85 7.19
C ASP A 118 1.59 -3.82 6.59
N VAL A 119 1.42 -4.55 5.48
CA VAL A 119 0.14 -4.64 4.77
C VAL A 119 -0.23 -6.10 4.62
N VAL A 120 -1.42 -6.47 5.10
CA VAL A 120 -1.97 -7.82 4.97
C VAL A 120 -2.99 -7.82 3.84
N TYR A 121 -2.88 -8.76 2.91
CA TYR A 121 -3.80 -8.91 1.79
C TYR A 121 -4.65 -10.16 1.97
N THR A 122 -5.96 -10.01 1.82
CA THR A 122 -6.95 -11.07 1.84
C THR A 122 -7.65 -11.11 0.50
N ILE A 123 -7.77 -12.30 -0.08
CA ILE A 123 -8.43 -12.51 -1.37
C ILE A 123 -9.67 -13.34 -1.12
N ALA A 124 -10.81 -12.84 -1.54
CA ALA A 124 -12.10 -13.50 -1.34
C ALA A 124 -12.92 -13.47 -2.64
N ALA A 125 -13.69 -14.53 -2.86
CA ALA A 125 -14.74 -14.51 -3.87
C ALA A 125 -15.77 -13.40 -3.55
N ASN A 126 -16.37 -12.84 -4.59
CA ASN A 126 -17.49 -11.89 -4.48
C ASN A 126 -18.71 -12.52 -3.82
#